data_AF-A0A645CAW3-F1
#
_entry.id   AF-A0A645CAW3-F1
#
_cell.length_a   1.000
_cell.length_b   1.000
_cell.length_c   1.000
_cell.angle_alpha   90.00
_cell.angle_beta   90.00
_cell.angle_gamma   90.00
#
_symmetry.space_group_name_H-M   'P 1'
#
loop_
_entity.id
_entity.type
_entity.pdbx_description
1 polymer ?
#
loop_
_entity_poly.entity_id
_entity_poly.type
_entity_poly.pdbx_seq_one_letter_code
_entity_poly.pdbx_strand_id
1 'polypeptide(L)'
;MPYTKDSENEFINAVVDNINKMIQFSYTRYNGNNAKKVELSGIDEILMTIQNRINEELLIPCEIIKHPSFIDSNVKYENRYVNAIGSLIRK
;
A
#
# COMPACT_ATOMS: atom_id res chain seq x y z
N MET A 1 24.11 5.90 -0.25
CA MET A 1 24.19 5.73 1.22
C MET A 1 23.57 4.39 1.56
N PRO A 2 24.17 3.54 2.41
CA PRO A 2 23.60 2.25 2.74
C PRO A 2 22.30 2.46 3.56
N TYR A 3 21.26 1.72 3.20
CA TYR A 3 19.99 1.66 3.95
C TYR A 3 20.30 1.09 5.34
N THR A 4 20.21 1.92 6.39
CA THR A 4 20.31 1.46 7.79
C THR A 4 18.90 1.14 8.30
N LYS A 5 18.77 0.28 9.32
CA LYS A 5 17.46 -0.03 9.94
C LYS A 5 16.71 1.22 10.41
N ASP A 6 17.43 2.24 10.87
CA ASP A 6 16.83 3.50 11.29
C ASP A 6 16.21 4.26 10.09
N SER A 7 16.89 4.25 8.94
CA SER A 7 16.34 4.85 7.70
C SER A 7 15.09 4.14 7.18
N GLU A 8 14.98 2.83 7.40
CA GLU A 8 13.80 2.05 7.03
C GLU A 8 12.60 2.41 7.91
N ASN A 9 12.81 2.51 9.23
CA ASN A 9 11.75 2.92 10.16
C ASN A 9 11.29 4.35 9.92
N GLU A 10 12.21 5.28 9.66
CA GLU A 10 11.88 6.66 9.28
C GLU A 10 11.05 6.70 7.98
N PHE A 11 11.42 5.89 7.00
CA PHE A 11 10.66 5.76 5.75
C PHE A 11 9.25 5.22 6.00
N ILE A 12 9.10 4.14 6.78
CA ILE A 12 7.81 3.55 7.12
C ILE A 12 6.94 4.55 7.88
N ASN A 13 7.50 5.26 8.87
CA ASN A 13 6.81 6.34 9.59
C ASN A 13 6.26 7.39 8.62
N ALA A 14 7.10 7.89 7.70
CA ALA A 14 6.70 8.89 6.72
C ALA A 14 5.57 8.38 5.81
N VAL A 15 5.60 7.11 5.40
CA VAL A 15 4.53 6.50 4.59
C VAL A 15 3.21 6.45 5.37
N VAL A 16 3.21 5.94 6.60
CA VAL A 16 2.00 5.83 7.44
C VAL A 16 1.40 7.20 7.72
N ASP A 17 2.23 8.19 8.07
CA ASP A 17 1.81 9.57 8.30
C ASP A 17 1.16 10.19 7.06
N ASN A 18 1.72 9.95 5.89
CA ASN A 18 1.17 10.46 4.64
C ASN A 18 -0.17 9.82 4.30
N ILE A 19 -0.32 8.51 4.55
CA ILE A 19 -1.60 7.81 4.37
C ILE A 19 -2.66 8.38 5.33
N ASN A 20 -2.32 8.58 6.60
CA ASN A 20 -3.21 9.20 7.59
C ASN A 20 -3.68 10.60 7.15
N LYS A 21 -2.74 11.46 6.72
CA LYS A 21 -3.06 12.80 6.20
C LYS A 21 -4.02 12.73 5.00
N MET A 22 -3.78 11.83 4.05
CA MET A 22 -4.65 11.68 2.88
C MET A 22 -6.05 11.19 3.23
N ILE A 23 -6.16 10.28 4.19
CA ILE A 23 -7.45 9.83 4.73
C ILE A 23 -8.18 11.01 5.37
N GLN A 24 -7.52 11.80 6.22
CA GLN A 24 -8.09 13.02 6.82
C GLN A 24 -8.53 14.05 5.76
N PHE A 25 -7.74 14.23 4.70
CA PHE A 25 -8.13 15.09 3.59
C PHE A 25 -9.34 14.56 2.81
N SER A 26 -9.47 13.24 2.66
CA SER A 26 -10.63 12.65 1.98
C SER A 26 -11.93 12.94 2.70
N TYR A 27 -11.93 12.89 4.04
CA TYR A 27 -13.09 13.21 4.89
C TYR A 27 -13.52 14.67 4.79
N THR A 28 -12.59 15.60 4.56
CA THR A 28 -12.88 17.05 4.54
C THR A 28 -13.30 17.57 3.17
N ARG A 29 -12.99 16.85 2.07
CA ARG A 29 -13.20 17.34 0.69
C ARG A 29 -14.37 16.72 -0.06
N TYR A 30 -14.67 15.45 0.21
CA TYR A 30 -15.76 14.74 -0.48
C TYR A 30 -16.88 14.48 0.52
N ASN A 31 -18.13 14.86 0.19
CA ASN A 31 -19.34 14.69 1.02
C ASN A 31 -19.49 13.28 1.61
N GLY A 32 -18.81 12.99 2.73
CA GLY A 32 -19.00 11.78 3.56
C GLY A 32 -18.53 10.44 2.97
N ASN A 33 -17.75 10.41 1.89
CA ASN A 33 -17.21 9.14 1.40
C ASN A 33 -16.01 8.72 2.26
N ASN A 34 -16.30 8.00 3.34
CA ASN A 34 -15.29 7.35 4.17
C ASN A 34 -14.51 6.33 3.32
N ALA A 35 -13.18 6.40 3.37
CA ALA A 35 -12.34 5.35 2.80
C ALA A 35 -12.68 4.01 3.49
N LYS A 36 -13.23 3.06 2.71
CA LYS A 36 -13.68 1.76 3.26
C LYS A 36 -12.53 0.79 3.49
N LYS A 37 -11.43 0.96 2.75
CA LYS A 37 -10.22 0.15 2.82
C LYS A 37 -9.04 0.89 2.21
N VAL A 38 -7.83 0.50 2.61
CA VAL A 38 -6.55 0.86 2.00
C VAL A 38 -5.99 -0.39 1.32
N GLU A 39 -5.54 -0.26 0.07
CA GLU A 39 -4.83 -1.32 -0.65
C GLU A 39 -3.39 -0.89 -0.92
N LEU A 40 -2.42 -1.70 -0.50
CA LEU A 40 -1.00 -1.42 -0.62
C LEU A 40 -0.35 -2.21 -1.77
N SER A 41 0.51 -1.53 -2.53
CA SER A 41 1.43 -2.15 -3.49
C SER A 41 2.76 -1.39 -3.50
N GLY A 42 3.83 -2.02 -3.99
CA GLY A 42 5.17 -1.45 -3.98
C GLY A 42 6.21 -2.47 -3.53
N ILE A 43 7.20 -2.01 -2.76
CA ILE A 43 8.35 -2.82 -2.30
C ILE A 43 7.88 -3.87 -1.30
N ASP A 44 7.76 -5.12 -1.75
CA ASP A 44 7.21 -6.25 -0.98
C ASP A 44 7.79 -6.41 0.44
N GLU A 45 9.07 -6.11 0.62
CA GLU A 45 9.82 -6.27 1.87
C GLU A 45 9.25 -5.43 3.02
N ILE A 46 8.64 -4.28 2.73
CA ILE A 46 8.13 -3.34 3.73
C ILE A 46 6.59 -3.31 3.82
N LEU A 47 5.90 -3.90 2.84
CA LEU A 47 4.43 -3.80 2.74
C LEU A 47 3.74 -4.40 3.96
N MET A 48 4.22 -5.53 4.47
CA MET A 48 3.63 -6.19 5.63
C MET A 48 3.76 -5.33 6.90
N THR A 49 4.91 -4.68 7.08
CA THR A 49 5.15 -3.77 8.21
C THR A 49 4.22 -2.55 8.13
N ILE A 50 4.08 -1.95 6.95
CA ILE A 50 3.17 -0.82 6.74
C ILE A 50 1.71 -1.24 6.97
N GLN A 51 1.30 -2.41 6.44
CA GLN A 51 -0.04 -2.94 6.61
C GLN A 51 -0.42 -3.10 8.08
N ASN A 52 0.46 -3.72 8.88
CA ASN A 52 0.23 -3.94 10.30
C ASN A 52 0.04 -2.61 11.03
N ARG A 53 0.91 -1.62 10.77
CA ARG A 53 0.80 -0.30 11.40
C ARG A 53 -0.47 0.44 11.02
N ILE A 54 -0.88 0.40 9.76
CA ILE A 54 -2.14 1.04 9.35
C ILE A 54 -3.34 0.38 10.03
N ASN A 55 -3.36 -0.96 10.10
CA ASN A 55 -4.45 -1.69 10.77
C ASN A 55 -4.52 -1.37 12.27
N GLU A 56 -3.37 -1.17 12.92
CA GLU A 56 -3.29 -0.78 14.34
C GLU A 56 -3.66 0.70 14.58
N GLU A 57 -3.17 1.61 13.74
CA GLU A 57 -3.24 3.06 13.99
C GLU A 57 -4.48 3.73 13.38
N LEU A 58 -4.95 3.31 12.20
CA LEU A 58 -5.92 4.07 11.40
C LEU A 58 -7.34 3.49 11.42
N LEU A 59 -7.57 2.34 12.05
CA LEU A 59 -8.87 1.66 12.16
C LEU A 59 -9.63 1.48 10.83
N ILE A 60 -8.90 1.50 9.71
CA ILE A 60 -9.42 1.28 8.36
C ILE A 60 -8.78 -0.01 7.84
N PRO A 61 -9.55 -0.97 7.32
CA PRO A 61 -9.02 -2.22 6.79
C PRO A 61 -7.91 -1.97 5.76
N CYS A 62 -6.74 -2.54 5.99
CA CYS A 62 -5.59 -2.42 5.10
C CYS A 62 -5.16 -3.80 4.58
N GLU A 63 -5.11 -3.93 3.25
CA GLU A 63 -4.73 -5.16 2.56
C GLU A 63 -3.58 -4.90 1.58
N ILE A 64 -2.68 -5.87 1.41
CA ILE A 64 -1.72 -5.87 0.31
C ILE A 64 -2.42 -6.40 -0.94
N ILE A 65 -2.18 -5.77 -2.10
CA ILE A 65 -2.75 -6.23 -3.37
C ILE A 65 -2.38 -7.70 -3.59
N LYS A 66 -3.40 -8.52 -3.83
CA LYS A 66 -3.23 -9.95 -4.07
C LYS A 66 -2.89 -10.19 -5.53
N HIS A 67 -2.17 -11.29 -5.76
CA HIS A 67 -1.95 -11.80 -7.10
C HIS A 67 -3.30 -11.95 -7.83
N PRO A 68 -3.48 -11.30 -9.00
CA PRO A 68 -4.74 -11.39 -9.73
C PRO A 68 -4.99 -12.82 -10.23
N SER A 69 -6.17 -13.37 -9.97
CA SER A 69 -6.52 -14.77 -10.30
C SER A 69 -6.53 -15.08 -11.79
N PHE A 70 -6.61 -14.07 -12.65
CA PHE A 70 -6.62 -14.21 -14.11
C PHE A 70 -5.21 -14.26 -14.71
N ILE A 71 -4.16 -14.04 -13.92
CA ILE A 71 -2.78 -14.19 -14.36
C ILE A 71 -2.37 -15.61 -14.01
N ASP A 72 -2.24 -16.47 -15.01
CA ASP A 72 -1.67 -17.81 -14.82
C ASP A 72 -0.17 -17.73 -15.10
N SER A 73 0.65 -17.84 -14.05
CA SER A 73 2.10 -17.71 -14.15
C SER A 73 2.79 -18.65 -13.18
N ASN A 74 3.81 -19.35 -13.67
CA ASN A 74 4.71 -20.17 -12.85
C ASN A 74 5.78 -19.32 -12.14
N VAL A 75 5.69 -17.99 -12.20
CA VAL A 75 6.64 -17.05 -11.61
C VAL A 75 6.03 -16.41 -10.37
N LYS A 76 6.84 -16.24 -9.32
CA LYS A 76 6.44 -15.54 -8.10
C LYS A 76 5.93 -14.14 -8.43
N TYR A 77 4.75 -13.81 -7.92
CA TYR A 77 4.21 -12.46 -7.98
C TYR A 77 4.95 -11.51 -7.03
N GLU A 78 5.31 -10.33 -7.54
CA GLU A 78 5.87 -9.25 -6.72
C GLU A 78 5.01 -7.99 -6.90
N ASN A 79 4.59 -7.39 -5.78
CA ASN A 79 3.70 -6.24 -5.76
C ASN A 79 4.29 -5.01 -6.46
N ARG A 80 5.62 -4.91 -6.51
CA ARG A 80 6.33 -3.82 -7.20
C ARG A 80 5.98 -3.72 -8.70
N TYR A 81 5.48 -4.80 -9.31
CA TYR A 81 5.13 -4.83 -10.73
C TYR A 81 3.64 -4.59 -11.03
N VAL A 82 2.81 -4.26 -10.03
CA VAL A 82 1.38 -3.97 -10.20
C VAL A 82 1.10 -3.00 -11.35
N ASN A 83 1.86 -1.91 -11.44
CA ASN A 83 1.64 -0.90 -12.48
C ASN A 83 1.98 -1.42 -13.89
N ALA A 84 3.03 -2.24 -14.03
CA ALA A 84 3.41 -2.84 -15.29
C ALA A 84 2.32 -3.82 -15.77
N ILE A 85 1.82 -4.66 -14.86
CA ILE A 85 0.72 -5.58 -15.11
C ILE A 85 -0.54 -4.81 -15.55
N GLY A 86 -0.94 -3.78 -14.79
CA GLY A 86 -2.09 -2.94 -15.13
C GLY A 86 -1.97 -2.28 -16.50
N SER A 87 -0.75 -1.89 -16.89
CA SER A 87 -0.48 -1.30 -18.21
C SER A 87 -0.65 -2.32 -19.34
N LEU A 88 -0.23 -3.57 -19.14
CA LEU A 88 -0.38 -4.64 -20.14
C LEU A 88 -1.84 -5.06 -20.36
N ILE A 89 -2.69 -4.93 -19.34
CA ILE A 89 -4.12 -5.27 -19.41
C ILE A 89 -4.89 -4.22 -20.22
N ARG A 90 -4.44 -2.96 -20.20
CA ARG A 90 -5.04 -1.84 -20.92
C ARG A 90 -4.74 -1.94 -22.42
N LYS A 91 -5.42 -2.87 -23.11
CA LYS A 91 -5.47 -2.94 -24.57
C LYS A 91 -6.15 -1.71 -25.17
#